data_AF-A0A4Q7NCM0-F1
#
_entry.id   AF-A0A4Q7NCM0-F1
#
_cell.length_a   1.000
_cell.length_b   1.000
_cell.length_c   1.000
_cell.angle_alpha   90.00
_cell.angle_beta   90.00
_cell.angle_gamma   90.00
#
_symmetry.space_group_name_H-M   'P 1'
#
loop_
_entity.id
_entity.type
_entity.pdbx_description
1 polymer ?
#
loop_
_entity_poly.entity_id
_entity_poly.type
_entity_poly.pdbx_seq_one_letter_code
_entity_poly.pdbx_strand_id
1 'polypeptide(L)'
;MSFPWLGLVGAISLLLLLFGSNLLRSDKAVSRWRDLTWLSWAGVTAYLIHNVEEYGIDVFGRTYAFPTSMCQLFGFQDAAHCPAPPAFFTAVNVPMFWFAAPVAALLSRRHPLVGLALYGVMSVNVVAHVIGGIVAGSIYNPGWLTAILLFLPLAAWVVRTLFGRGGFRYGAWAFLTGWGIALHLILAGSLVPLMKGWISTSTPAIVMQVVNAGLLIAVPWLAERWRGGVLIRPAG
;
A
#
# COMPACT_ATOMS: atom_id res chain seq x y z
N MET A 1 -13.77 -13.49 6.95
CA MET A 1 -12.48 -13.02 7.53
C MET A 1 -12.71 -11.76 8.33
N SER A 2 -11.97 -11.56 9.42
CA SER A 2 -12.21 -10.42 10.34
C SER A 2 -11.18 -9.31 10.25
N PHE A 3 -10.05 -9.51 9.55
CA PHE A 3 -8.99 -8.50 9.50
C PHE A 3 -9.45 -7.12 8.96
N PRO A 4 -10.23 -6.96 7.87
CA PRO A 4 -10.58 -5.62 7.40
C PRO A 4 -11.31 -4.78 8.45
N TRP A 5 -12.16 -5.40 9.27
CA TRP A 5 -12.90 -4.72 10.35
C TRP A 5 -12.01 -4.31 11.52
N LEU A 6 -11.04 -5.14 11.90
CA LEU A 6 -10.02 -4.77 12.88
C LEU A 6 -9.12 -3.65 12.34
N GLY A 7 -8.78 -3.71 11.05
CA GLY A 7 -8.09 -2.65 10.33
C GLY A 7 -8.88 -1.33 10.36
N LEU A 8 -10.20 -1.38 10.21
CA LEU A 8 -11.08 -0.21 10.32
C LEU A 8 -11.05 0.42 11.72
N VAL A 9 -11.05 -0.39 12.79
CA VAL A 9 -10.87 0.13 14.16
C VAL A 9 -9.53 0.84 14.29
N GLY A 10 -8.47 0.26 13.72
CA GLY A 10 -7.15 0.90 13.64
C GLY A 10 -7.19 2.22 12.85
N ALA A 11 -7.85 2.24 11.69
CA ALA A 11 -7.99 3.43 10.86
C ALA A 11 -8.75 4.55 11.59
N ILE A 12 -9.87 4.25 12.25
CA ILE A 12 -10.63 5.21 13.06
C ILE A 12 -9.74 5.80 14.16
N SER A 13 -9.00 4.94 14.87
CA SER A 13 -8.08 5.38 15.92
C SER A 13 -6.99 6.30 15.36
N LEU A 14 -6.41 5.97 14.21
CA LEU A 14 -5.41 6.81 13.54
C LEU A 14 -6.01 8.13 13.03
N LEU A 15 -7.24 8.14 12.51
CA LEU A 15 -7.92 9.38 12.11
C LEU A 15 -8.10 10.31 13.31
N LEU A 16 -8.54 9.79 14.46
CA LEU A 16 -8.66 10.57 15.69
C LEU A 16 -7.31 11.15 16.12
N LEU A 17 -6.22 10.38 16.01
CA LEU A 17 -4.87 10.85 16.33
C LEU A 17 -4.34 11.87 15.33
N LEU A 18 -4.54 11.65 14.02
CA LEU A 18 -4.08 12.52 12.93
C LEU A 18 -4.76 13.88 12.95
N PHE A 19 -6.06 13.91 13.28
CA PHE A 19 -6.87 15.12 13.23
C PHE A 19 -7.08 15.77 14.60
N GLY A 20 -7.26 14.96 15.65
CA GLY A 20 -7.51 15.41 17.03
C GLY A 20 -6.26 15.62 17.89
N SER A 21 -5.05 15.32 17.40
CA SER A 21 -3.82 15.50 18.17
C SER A 21 -2.64 15.98 17.31
N ASN A 22 -1.49 16.22 17.96
CA ASN A 22 -0.20 16.45 17.29
C ASN A 22 0.80 15.31 17.53
N LEU A 23 0.35 14.12 17.97
CA LEU A 23 1.23 13.00 18.32
C LEU A 23 1.90 12.37 17.10
N LEU A 24 1.22 12.37 15.95
CA LEU A 24 1.70 11.75 14.71
C LEU A 24 2.43 12.75 13.80
N ARG A 25 3.07 13.78 14.40
CA ARG A 25 3.79 14.82 13.66
C ARG A 25 5.26 14.86 14.06
N SER A 26 6.14 15.03 13.08
CA SER A 26 7.58 15.22 13.34
C SER A 26 7.95 16.67 13.66
N ASP A 27 7.30 17.61 13.00
CA ASP A 27 7.54 19.04 13.10
C ASP A 27 6.21 19.79 13.27
N LYS A 28 6.11 20.53 14.38
CA LYS A 28 4.92 21.31 14.74
C LYS A 28 4.93 22.71 14.11
N ALA A 29 6.07 23.18 13.60
CA ALA A 29 6.22 24.50 12.99
C ALA A 29 5.66 24.56 11.55
N VAL A 30 5.62 23.43 10.85
CA VAL A 30 5.01 23.34 9.52
C VAL A 30 3.51 23.00 9.60
N SER A 31 2.77 23.07 8.48
CA SER A 31 1.42 22.52 8.43
C SER A 31 1.46 20.98 8.46
N ARG A 32 0.49 20.32 9.12
CA ARG A 32 0.40 18.84 9.15
C ARG A 32 0.35 18.21 7.75
N TRP A 33 -0.26 18.94 6.81
CA TRP A 33 -0.34 18.54 5.41
C TRP A 33 1.00 18.63 4.66
N ARG A 34 2.07 19.07 5.32
CA ARG A 34 3.44 19.07 4.80
C ARG A 34 4.41 18.34 5.73
N ASP A 35 3.93 17.82 6.86
CA ASP A 35 4.75 17.08 7.80
C ASP A 35 4.93 15.64 7.31
N LEU A 36 6.18 15.24 7.13
CA LEU A 36 6.55 13.93 6.61
C LEU A 36 5.94 12.79 7.43
N THR A 37 6.12 12.81 8.76
CA THR A 37 5.61 11.76 9.63
C THR A 37 4.09 11.69 9.62
N TRP A 38 3.41 12.83 9.62
CA TRP A 38 1.96 12.90 9.49
C TRP A 38 1.49 12.29 8.18
N LEU A 39 2.14 12.63 7.07
CA LEU A 39 1.82 12.07 5.75
C LEU A 39 2.12 10.57 5.67
N SER A 40 3.18 10.07 6.31
CA SER A 40 3.42 8.63 6.44
C SER A 40 2.27 7.91 7.16
N TRP A 41 1.80 8.45 8.28
CA TRP A 41 0.66 7.90 9.02
C TRP A 41 -0.67 8.05 8.27
N ALA A 42 -0.85 9.12 7.51
CA ALA A 42 -2.01 9.29 6.64
C ALA A 42 -2.05 8.18 5.57
N GLY A 43 -0.89 7.82 5.00
CA GLY A 43 -0.79 6.69 4.07
C GLY A 43 -1.21 5.36 4.70
N VAL A 44 -0.71 5.05 5.91
CA VAL A 44 -1.11 3.86 6.68
C VAL A 44 -2.62 3.83 6.87
N THR A 45 -3.18 4.95 7.33
CA THR A 45 -4.61 5.09 7.61
C THR A 45 -5.45 4.88 6.35
N ALA A 46 -5.05 5.49 5.23
CA ALA A 46 -5.74 5.32 3.95
C ALA A 46 -5.73 3.85 3.50
N TYR A 47 -4.61 3.14 3.69
CA TYR A 47 -4.50 1.73 3.29
C TYR A 47 -5.36 0.81 4.14
N LEU A 48 -5.47 1.07 5.44
CA LEU A 48 -6.39 0.32 6.32
C LEU A 48 -7.85 0.52 5.91
N ILE A 49 -8.23 1.72 5.44
CA ILE A 49 -9.57 1.98 4.89
C ILE A 49 -9.76 1.24 3.55
N HIS A 50 -8.76 1.26 2.67
CA HIS A 50 -8.79 0.54 1.39
C HIS A 50 -9.02 -0.96 1.57
N ASN A 51 -8.41 -1.57 2.59
CA ASN A 51 -8.63 -2.98 2.95
C ASN A 51 -10.10 -3.30 3.25
N VAL A 52 -10.87 -2.33 3.77
CA VAL A 52 -12.30 -2.50 4.03
C VAL A 52 -13.07 -2.64 2.74
N GLU A 53 -12.76 -1.80 1.73
CA GLU A 53 -13.44 -1.90 0.43
C GLU A 53 -13.16 -3.23 -0.27
N GLU A 54 -11.91 -3.68 -0.24
CA GLU A 54 -11.49 -4.91 -0.93
C GLU A 54 -12.01 -6.19 -0.24
N TYR A 55 -11.84 -6.27 1.09
CA TYR A 55 -12.03 -7.51 1.85
C TYR A 55 -13.21 -7.46 2.83
N GLY A 56 -13.66 -6.28 3.21
CA GLY A 56 -14.79 -6.05 4.11
C GLY A 56 -16.10 -6.01 3.35
N ILE A 57 -16.41 -4.85 2.79
CA ILE A 57 -17.64 -4.57 2.03
C ILE A 57 -17.35 -3.59 0.89
N ASP A 58 -17.75 -3.95 -0.31
CA ASP A 58 -17.59 -3.10 -1.50
C ASP A 58 -18.75 -2.09 -1.64
N VAL A 59 -18.72 -1.23 -2.67
CA VAL A 59 -19.76 -0.20 -2.88
C VAL A 59 -21.16 -0.76 -3.15
N PHE A 60 -21.27 -2.04 -3.49
CA PHE A 60 -22.53 -2.73 -3.75
C PHE A 60 -22.99 -3.58 -2.56
N GLY A 61 -22.29 -3.50 -1.43
CA GLY A 61 -22.61 -4.28 -0.24
C GLY A 61 -22.09 -5.72 -0.28
N ARG A 62 -21.27 -6.08 -1.27
CA ARG A 62 -20.72 -7.43 -1.40
C ARG A 62 -19.53 -7.58 -0.47
N THR A 63 -19.56 -8.61 0.36
CA THR A 63 -18.45 -8.92 1.26
C THR A 63 -17.38 -9.71 0.54
N TYR A 64 -16.11 -9.46 0.85
CA TYR A 64 -14.98 -10.25 0.35
C TYR A 64 -14.91 -10.28 -1.20
N ALA A 65 -15.23 -9.15 -1.84
CA ALA A 65 -15.42 -9.05 -3.28
C ALA A 65 -14.10 -9.04 -4.07
N PHE A 66 -13.01 -8.49 -3.52
CA PHE A 66 -11.71 -8.45 -4.22
C PHE A 66 -11.17 -9.86 -4.51
N PRO A 67 -11.10 -10.80 -3.54
CA PRO A 67 -10.71 -12.20 -3.78
C PRO A 67 -11.49 -12.85 -4.92
N THR A 68 -12.81 -12.69 -4.94
CA THR A 68 -13.67 -13.23 -5.99
C THR A 68 -13.32 -12.63 -7.34
N SER A 69 -13.20 -11.30 -7.41
CA SER A 69 -12.86 -10.59 -8.66
C SER A 69 -11.48 -11.00 -9.18
N MET A 70 -10.50 -11.14 -8.29
CA MET A 70 -9.15 -11.60 -8.63
C MET A 70 -9.18 -13.03 -9.16
N CYS A 71 -9.89 -13.95 -8.51
CA CYS A 71 -9.98 -15.33 -8.97
C CYS A 71 -10.70 -15.47 -10.32
N GLN A 72 -11.69 -14.61 -10.60
CA GLN A 72 -12.36 -14.53 -11.90
C GLN A 72 -11.42 -14.09 -13.03
N LEU A 73 -10.41 -13.25 -12.77
CA LEU A 73 -9.39 -12.89 -13.78
C LEU A 73 -8.58 -14.10 -14.26
N PHE A 74 -8.52 -15.18 -13.46
CA PHE A 74 -7.84 -16.42 -13.82
C PHE A 74 -8.82 -17.50 -14.33
N GLY A 75 -10.10 -17.15 -14.54
CA GLY A 75 -11.12 -18.08 -15.06
C GLY A 75 -11.78 -18.96 -14.00
N PHE A 76 -11.55 -18.72 -12.71
CA PHE A 76 -12.28 -19.41 -11.64
C PHE A 76 -13.65 -18.77 -11.41
N GLN A 77 -14.62 -19.55 -10.94
CA GLN A 77 -15.98 -19.06 -10.69
C GLN A 77 -16.00 -18.00 -9.58
N ASP A 78 -15.31 -18.27 -8.48
CA ASP A 78 -15.23 -17.39 -7.30
C ASP A 78 -13.99 -17.72 -6.44
N ALA A 79 -13.90 -17.07 -5.26
CA ALA A 79 -12.82 -17.26 -4.31
C ALA A 79 -12.80 -18.65 -3.63
N ALA A 80 -13.91 -19.39 -3.61
CA ALA A 80 -13.98 -20.73 -3.01
C ALA A 80 -13.39 -21.81 -3.94
N HIS A 81 -13.39 -21.55 -5.25
CA HIS A 81 -12.93 -22.49 -6.27
C HIS A 81 -11.50 -22.21 -6.76
N CYS A 82 -10.85 -21.14 -6.30
CA CYS A 82 -9.49 -20.83 -6.73
C CYS A 82 -8.41 -21.33 -5.75
N PRO A 83 -7.18 -21.62 -6.24
CA PRO A 83 -6.07 -22.10 -5.42
C PRO A 83 -5.57 -21.14 -4.34
N ALA A 84 -5.93 -19.86 -4.37
CA ALA A 84 -5.49 -18.85 -3.42
C ALA A 84 -6.35 -18.91 -2.14
N PRO A 85 -5.82 -19.45 -1.02
CA PRO A 85 -6.62 -19.60 0.18
C PRO A 85 -6.82 -18.25 0.87
N PRO A 86 -7.82 -18.16 1.76
CA PRO A 86 -7.97 -17.07 2.72
C PRO A 86 -6.65 -16.56 3.34
N ALA A 87 -5.79 -17.47 3.79
CA ALA A 87 -4.51 -17.12 4.43
C ALA A 87 -3.57 -16.29 3.52
N PHE A 88 -3.64 -16.45 2.20
CA PHE A 88 -2.84 -15.67 1.25
C PHE A 88 -3.17 -14.18 1.33
N PHE A 89 -4.44 -13.82 1.28
CA PHE A 89 -4.88 -12.42 1.34
C PHE A 89 -4.55 -11.77 2.69
N THR A 90 -4.70 -12.53 3.79
CA THR A 90 -4.26 -12.07 5.11
C THR A 90 -2.75 -11.81 5.13
N ALA A 91 -1.95 -12.68 4.51
CA ALA A 91 -0.49 -12.53 4.45
C ALA A 91 -0.02 -11.38 3.54
N VAL A 92 -0.78 -11.03 2.50
CA VAL A 92 -0.55 -9.80 1.72
C VAL A 92 -0.73 -8.57 2.60
N ASN A 93 -1.77 -8.54 3.43
CA ASN A 93 -2.24 -7.30 4.03
C ASN A 93 -1.76 -7.07 5.46
N VAL A 94 -1.84 -8.07 6.34
CA VAL A 94 -1.55 -7.88 7.76
C VAL A 94 -0.06 -7.59 7.99
N PRO A 95 0.90 -8.41 7.52
CA PRO A 95 2.33 -8.10 7.64
C PRO A 95 2.69 -6.72 7.06
N MET A 96 2.13 -6.38 5.89
CA MET A 96 2.45 -5.14 5.18
C MET A 96 1.84 -3.91 5.86
N PHE A 97 0.52 -3.88 6.04
CA PHE A 97 -0.20 -2.65 6.39
C PHE A 97 -0.46 -2.49 7.89
N TRP A 98 -0.35 -3.56 8.67
CA TRP A 98 -0.53 -3.49 10.13
C TRP A 98 0.79 -3.47 10.89
N PHE A 99 1.86 -3.95 10.27
CA PHE A 99 3.18 -3.99 10.89
C PHE A 99 4.20 -3.16 10.11
N ALA A 100 4.52 -3.54 8.88
CA ALA A 100 5.61 -2.88 8.14
C ALA A 100 5.33 -1.39 7.90
N ALA A 101 4.11 -1.03 7.49
CA ALA A 101 3.76 0.36 7.19
C ALA A 101 3.69 1.24 8.46
N PRO A 102 3.08 0.83 9.59
CA PRO A 102 3.20 1.57 10.85
C PRO A 102 4.64 1.71 11.34
N VAL A 103 5.45 0.66 11.26
CA VAL A 103 6.88 0.73 11.59
C VAL A 103 7.60 1.73 10.69
N ALA A 104 7.31 1.70 9.38
CA ALA A 104 7.85 2.66 8.44
C ALA A 104 7.46 4.10 8.78
N ALA A 105 6.20 4.34 9.16
CA ALA A 105 5.71 5.65 9.59
C ALA A 105 6.39 6.12 10.89
N LEU A 106 6.66 5.23 11.85
CA LEU A 106 7.45 5.54 13.06
C LEU A 106 8.89 5.93 12.73
N LEU A 107 9.49 5.26 11.73
CA LEU A 107 10.88 5.52 11.31
C LEU A 107 11.01 6.75 10.40
N SER A 108 9.91 7.24 9.82
CA SER A 108 9.86 8.33 8.82
C SER A 108 10.73 9.54 9.15
N ARG A 109 10.78 9.96 10.42
CA ARG A 109 11.56 11.13 10.85
C ARG A 109 13.06 10.98 10.59
N ARG A 110 13.60 9.77 10.74
CA ARG A 110 15.02 9.47 10.51
C ARG A 110 15.25 8.86 9.13
N HIS A 111 14.23 8.22 8.58
CA HIS A 111 14.26 7.49 7.32
C HIS A 111 13.08 7.89 6.42
N PRO A 112 13.18 9.04 5.72
CA PRO A 112 12.08 9.56 4.92
C PRO A 112 11.58 8.66 3.78
N LEU A 113 12.48 7.97 3.06
CA LEU A 113 12.07 7.04 2.00
C LEU A 113 11.38 5.82 2.57
N VAL A 114 11.82 5.34 3.74
CA VAL A 114 11.11 4.28 4.46
C VAL A 114 9.68 4.76 4.79
N GLY A 115 9.55 5.93 5.40
CA GLY A 115 8.26 6.51 5.74
C GLY A 115 7.33 6.75 4.55
N LEU A 116 7.88 7.00 3.37
CA LEU A 116 7.11 7.26 2.14
C LEU A 116 6.95 6.01 1.26
N ALA A 117 7.53 4.86 1.62
CA ALA A 117 7.53 3.65 0.79
C ALA A 117 6.12 3.19 0.41
N LEU A 118 5.17 3.31 1.34
CA LEU A 118 3.78 2.93 1.13
C LEU A 118 3.12 3.70 -0.03
N TYR A 119 3.53 4.93 -0.29
CA TYR A 119 3.00 5.72 -1.41
C TYR A 119 3.35 5.16 -2.78
N GLY A 120 4.48 4.44 -2.88
CA GLY A 120 4.81 3.66 -4.07
C GLY A 120 3.79 2.55 -4.30
N VAL A 121 3.45 1.80 -3.25
CA VAL A 121 2.43 0.74 -3.30
C VAL A 121 1.06 1.33 -3.65
N MET A 122 0.65 2.40 -2.98
CA MET A 122 -0.62 3.10 -3.25
C MET A 122 -0.73 3.55 -4.71
N SER A 123 0.35 4.09 -5.28
CA SER A 123 0.37 4.55 -6.68
C SER A 123 0.16 3.41 -7.67
N VAL A 124 0.74 2.23 -7.39
CA VAL A 124 0.52 1.04 -8.22
C VAL A 124 -0.90 0.50 -8.04
N ASN A 125 -1.46 0.53 -6.83
CA ASN A 125 -2.87 0.19 -6.60
C ASN A 125 -3.81 1.12 -7.36
N VAL A 126 -3.54 2.42 -7.43
CA VAL A 126 -4.33 3.34 -8.28
C VAL A 126 -4.35 2.87 -9.73
N VAL A 127 -3.18 2.53 -10.28
CA VAL A 127 -3.10 2.00 -11.65
C VAL A 127 -3.85 0.68 -11.78
N ALA A 128 -3.65 -0.26 -10.86
CA ALA A 128 -4.27 -1.58 -10.90
C ALA A 128 -5.79 -1.53 -10.84
N HIS A 129 -6.37 -0.74 -9.93
CA HIS A 129 -7.82 -0.64 -9.80
C HIS A 129 -8.45 0.20 -10.91
N VAL A 130 -7.85 1.34 -11.28
CA VAL A 130 -8.44 2.24 -12.27
C VAL A 130 -8.23 1.69 -13.69
N ILE A 131 -6.97 1.48 -14.09
CA ILE A 131 -6.67 1.01 -15.44
C ILE A 131 -7.06 -0.46 -15.60
N GLY A 132 -6.74 -1.31 -14.61
CA GLY A 132 -7.11 -2.72 -14.67
C GLY A 132 -8.62 -2.95 -14.74
N GLY A 133 -9.42 -2.14 -14.03
CA GLY A 133 -10.87 -2.17 -14.16
C GLY A 133 -11.34 -1.84 -15.58
N ILE A 134 -10.87 -0.71 -16.13
CA ILE A 134 -11.23 -0.27 -17.49
C ILE A 134 -10.87 -1.33 -18.53
N VAL A 135 -9.66 -1.89 -18.45
CA VAL A 135 -9.21 -2.96 -19.36
C VAL A 135 -10.04 -4.23 -19.22
N ALA A 136 -10.51 -4.55 -18.02
CA ALA A 136 -11.43 -5.66 -17.76
C ALA A 136 -12.89 -5.36 -18.16
N GLY A 137 -13.17 -4.20 -18.76
CA GLY A 137 -14.51 -3.81 -19.22
C GLY A 137 -15.45 -3.36 -18.09
N SER A 138 -14.92 -3.05 -16.90
CA SER A 138 -15.70 -2.56 -15.77
C SER A 138 -15.26 -1.17 -15.33
N ILE A 139 -16.22 -0.30 -15.02
CA ILE A 139 -15.94 1.00 -14.40
C ILE A 139 -15.56 0.80 -12.92
N TYR A 140 -15.97 -0.30 -12.29
CA TYR A 140 -15.75 -0.58 -10.89
C TYR A 140 -15.12 -1.95 -10.63
N ASN A 141 -14.17 -2.00 -9.70
CA ASN A 141 -13.78 -3.21 -8.99
C ASN A 141 -13.57 -2.89 -7.50
N PRO A 142 -13.60 -3.90 -6.61
CA PRO A 142 -13.34 -3.70 -5.20
C PRO A 142 -11.95 -3.07 -5.00
N GLY A 143 -11.92 -1.91 -4.34
CA GLY A 143 -10.72 -1.09 -4.14
C GLY A 143 -10.65 0.15 -5.04
N TRP A 144 -11.50 0.24 -6.07
CA TRP A 144 -11.54 1.37 -6.99
C TRP A 144 -11.93 2.69 -6.32
N LEU A 145 -12.92 2.68 -5.41
CA LEU A 145 -13.42 3.91 -4.79
C LEU A 145 -12.33 4.57 -3.95
N THR A 146 -11.70 3.79 -3.08
CA THR A 146 -10.62 4.25 -2.20
C THR A 146 -9.34 4.52 -2.98
N ALA A 147 -9.08 3.84 -4.10
CA ALA A 147 -8.00 4.21 -5.01
C ALA A 147 -8.15 5.65 -5.54
N ILE A 148 -9.34 6.02 -5.98
CA ILE A 148 -9.61 7.37 -6.54
C ILE A 148 -9.75 8.42 -5.44
N LEU A 149 -10.49 8.13 -4.37
CA LEU A 149 -10.83 9.13 -3.35
C LEU A 149 -9.77 9.30 -2.26
N LEU A 150 -8.91 8.30 -2.04
CA LEU A 150 -7.88 8.35 -1.01
C LEU A 150 -6.47 8.25 -1.60
N PHE A 151 -6.16 7.18 -2.34
CA PHE A 151 -4.78 6.92 -2.74
C PHE A 151 -4.25 7.94 -3.73
N LEU A 152 -4.99 8.20 -4.81
CA LEU A 152 -4.61 9.17 -5.83
C LEU A 152 -4.40 10.58 -5.27
N PRO A 153 -5.36 11.21 -4.55
CA PRO A 153 -5.18 12.55 -4.03
C PRO A 153 -4.06 12.63 -3.00
N LEU A 154 -3.92 11.62 -2.13
CA LEU A 154 -2.87 11.64 -1.11
C LEU A 154 -1.47 11.45 -1.73
N ALA A 155 -1.31 10.55 -2.70
CA ALA A 155 -0.07 10.39 -3.44
C ALA A 155 0.31 11.67 -4.21
N ALA A 156 -0.65 12.26 -4.93
CA ALA A 156 -0.45 13.53 -5.63
C ALA A 156 -0.05 14.66 -4.66
N TRP A 157 -0.70 14.71 -3.49
CA TRP A 157 -0.39 15.70 -2.46
C TRP A 157 1.01 15.53 -1.86
N VAL A 158 1.44 14.29 -1.59
CA VAL A 158 2.80 13.98 -1.15
C VAL A 158 3.83 14.43 -2.17
N VAL A 159 3.63 14.10 -3.45
CA VAL A 159 4.52 14.55 -4.54
C VAL A 159 4.58 16.07 -4.59
N ARG A 160 3.42 16.73 -4.55
CA ARG A 160 3.27 18.19 -4.62
C ARG A 160 3.99 18.93 -3.48
N THR A 161 4.01 18.34 -2.28
CA THR A 161 4.43 19.03 -1.05
C THR A 161 5.82 18.65 -0.57
N LEU A 162 6.26 17.42 -0.80
CA LEU A 162 7.53 16.90 -0.29
C LEU A 162 8.63 16.80 -1.36
N PHE A 163 8.28 16.86 -2.65
CA PHE A 163 9.23 16.69 -3.75
C PHE A 163 9.35 17.95 -4.61
N GLY A 164 10.52 18.13 -5.23
CA GLY A 164 10.85 19.30 -6.04
C GLY A 164 11.68 20.35 -5.29
N ARG A 165 11.60 21.61 -5.71
CA ARG A 165 12.47 22.69 -5.23
C ARG A 165 12.35 22.86 -3.71
N GLY A 166 13.47 22.72 -2.99
CA GLY A 166 13.51 22.80 -1.53
C GLY A 166 13.01 21.55 -0.78
N GLY A 167 12.60 20.50 -1.49
CA GLY A 167 12.20 19.19 -0.94
C GLY A 167 13.06 18.05 -1.51
N PHE A 168 12.56 16.81 -1.41
CA PHE A 168 13.21 15.64 -1.98
C PHE A 168 13.27 15.70 -3.51
N ARG A 169 14.28 15.06 -4.10
CA ARG A 169 14.43 15.01 -5.56
C ARG A 169 13.35 14.12 -6.18
N TYR A 170 12.87 14.44 -7.38
CA TYR A 170 11.94 13.56 -8.11
C TYR A 170 12.51 12.15 -8.40
N GLY A 171 13.84 12.00 -8.40
CA GLY A 171 14.48 10.68 -8.45
C GLY A 171 14.11 9.78 -7.27
N ALA A 172 13.84 10.35 -6.08
CA ALA A 172 13.33 9.60 -4.94
C ALA A 172 11.88 9.14 -5.17
N TRP A 173 11.03 9.99 -5.76
CA TRP A 173 9.67 9.58 -6.13
C TRP A 173 9.67 8.48 -7.19
N ALA A 174 10.52 8.60 -8.20
CA ALA A 174 10.70 7.57 -9.22
C ALA A 174 11.16 6.23 -8.60
N PHE A 175 12.10 6.29 -7.64
CA PHE A 175 12.52 5.12 -6.88
C PHE A 175 11.35 4.49 -6.10
N LEU A 176 10.59 5.29 -5.32
CA LEU A 176 9.47 4.80 -4.53
C LEU A 176 8.40 4.13 -5.40
N THR A 177 8.05 4.76 -6.52
CA THR A 177 7.09 4.22 -7.50
C THR A 177 7.63 2.93 -8.12
N GLY A 178 8.88 2.92 -8.59
CA GLY A 178 9.52 1.73 -9.17
C GLY A 178 9.61 0.59 -8.17
N TRP A 179 9.85 0.90 -6.89
CA TRP A 179 9.85 -0.09 -5.83
C TRP A 179 8.44 -0.63 -5.52
N GLY A 180 7.42 0.25 -5.51
CA GLY A 180 6.02 -0.17 -5.47
C GLY A 180 5.69 -1.17 -6.58
N ILE A 181 6.15 -0.93 -7.80
CA ILE A 181 5.98 -1.85 -8.93
C ILE A 181 6.66 -3.19 -8.64
N ALA A 182 7.91 -3.17 -8.17
CA ALA A 182 8.65 -4.39 -7.82
C ALA A 182 7.94 -5.23 -6.75
N LEU A 183 7.39 -4.61 -5.69
CA LEU A 183 6.63 -5.31 -4.65
C LEU A 183 5.36 -5.98 -5.22
N HIS A 184 4.68 -5.34 -6.18
CA HIS A 184 3.53 -5.93 -6.88
C HIS A 184 3.95 -7.06 -7.84
N LEU A 185 5.10 -6.94 -8.49
CA LEU A 185 5.65 -8.02 -9.32
C LEU A 185 6.04 -9.23 -8.47
N ILE A 186 6.55 -9.03 -7.25
CA ILE A 186 6.79 -10.13 -6.29
C ILE A 186 5.47 -10.80 -5.89
N LEU A 187 4.43 -10.01 -5.60
CA LEU A 187 3.09 -10.51 -5.33
C LEU A 187 2.57 -11.36 -6.50
N ALA A 188 2.54 -10.78 -7.71
CA ALA A 188 2.07 -11.46 -8.91
C ALA A 188 2.91 -12.70 -9.25
N GLY A 189 4.24 -12.61 -9.11
CA GLY A 189 5.18 -13.70 -9.35
C GLY A 189 5.00 -14.87 -8.38
N SER A 190 4.46 -14.64 -7.18
CA SER A 190 4.11 -15.70 -6.24
C SER A 190 2.70 -16.27 -6.45
N LEU A 191 1.77 -15.43 -6.91
CA LEU A 191 0.36 -15.78 -7.09
C LEU A 191 0.10 -16.49 -8.43
N VAL A 192 0.64 -15.98 -9.54
CA VAL A 192 0.38 -16.51 -10.88
C VAL A 192 0.78 -17.99 -11.01
N PRO A 193 1.95 -18.45 -10.52
CA PRO A 193 2.28 -19.88 -10.53
C PRO A 193 1.29 -20.73 -9.73
N LEU A 194 0.78 -20.21 -8.60
CA LEU A 194 -0.24 -20.90 -7.79
C LEU A 194 -1.55 -21.03 -8.56
N MET A 195 -2.02 -19.94 -9.16
CA MET A 195 -3.27 -19.91 -9.93
C MET A 195 -3.20 -20.79 -11.20
N LYS A 196 -2.01 -20.93 -11.80
CA LYS A 196 -1.78 -21.80 -12.97
C LYS A 196 -1.48 -23.27 -12.61
N GLY A 197 -1.42 -23.62 -11.32
CA GLY A 197 -1.10 -24.98 -10.87
C GLY A 197 0.37 -25.39 -11.08
N TRP A 198 1.27 -24.43 -11.32
CA TRP A 198 2.72 -24.69 -11.42
C TRP A 198 3.35 -24.98 -10.06
N ILE A 199 2.73 -24.49 -8.98
CA ILE A 199 3.03 -24.88 -7.62
C ILE A 199 1.78 -25.48 -6.99
N SER A 200 1.94 -26.62 -6.31
CA SER A 200 0.83 -27.40 -5.77
C SER A 200 0.37 -26.95 -4.37
N THR A 201 1.18 -26.13 -3.68
CA THR A 201 0.88 -25.65 -2.32
C THR A 201 0.92 -24.13 -2.27
N SER A 202 0.06 -23.53 -1.46
CA SER A 202 -0.01 -22.08 -1.26
C SER A 202 1.06 -21.53 -0.33
N THR A 203 1.77 -22.40 0.42
CA THR A 203 2.74 -22.00 1.45
C THR A 203 3.85 -21.08 0.92
N PRO A 204 4.52 -21.36 -0.22
CA PRO A 204 5.54 -20.47 -0.75
C PRO A 204 5.00 -19.08 -1.08
N ALA A 205 3.79 -19.01 -1.65
CA ALA A 205 3.14 -17.75 -1.98
C ALA A 205 2.82 -16.94 -0.71
N ILE A 206 2.32 -17.59 0.34
CA ILE A 206 2.04 -16.97 1.65
C ILE A 206 3.32 -16.43 2.29
N VAL A 207 4.38 -17.25 2.37
CA VAL A 207 5.67 -16.85 2.96
C VAL A 207 6.28 -15.68 2.20
N MET A 208 6.17 -15.69 0.87
CA MET A 208 6.67 -14.60 0.04
C MET A 208 6.01 -13.26 0.40
N GLN A 209 4.73 -13.24 0.77
CA GLN A 209 4.07 -11.98 1.16
C GLN A 209 4.56 -11.43 2.51
N VAL A 210 4.92 -12.31 3.45
CA VAL A 210 5.57 -11.90 4.70
C VAL A 210 6.95 -11.28 4.41
N VAL A 211 7.72 -11.91 3.51
CA VAL A 211 9.01 -11.36 3.04
C VAL A 211 8.81 -10.02 2.34
N ASN A 212 7.79 -9.91 1.48
CA ASN A 212 7.44 -8.70 0.74
C ASN A 212 7.18 -7.51 1.69
N ALA A 213 6.53 -7.76 2.83
CA ALA A 213 6.35 -6.75 3.87
C ALA A 213 7.66 -6.26 4.48
N GLY A 214 8.62 -7.16 4.74
CA GLY A 214 9.95 -6.76 5.19
C GLY A 214 10.71 -5.93 4.15
N LEU A 215 10.54 -6.28 2.87
CA LEU A 215 11.14 -5.59 1.73
C LEU A 215 10.62 -4.16 1.53
N LEU A 216 9.39 -3.84 1.99
CA LEU A 216 8.87 -2.47 2.04
C LEU A 216 9.79 -1.53 2.84
N ILE A 217 10.41 -2.04 3.91
CA ILE A 217 11.28 -1.26 4.79
C ILE A 217 12.74 -1.37 4.36
N ALA A 218 13.22 -2.60 4.18
CA ALA A 218 14.65 -2.86 4.04
C ALA A 218 15.27 -2.17 2.81
N VAL A 219 14.57 -2.17 1.67
CA VAL A 219 15.10 -1.64 0.42
C VAL A 219 15.13 -0.10 0.40
N PRO A 220 14.06 0.62 0.76
CA PRO A 220 14.14 2.08 0.91
C PRO A 220 15.19 2.52 1.93
N TRP A 221 15.35 1.78 3.04
CA TRP A 221 16.39 2.07 4.04
C TRP A 221 17.81 1.95 3.46
N LEU A 222 18.08 0.93 2.64
CA LEU A 222 19.34 0.81 1.91
C LEU A 222 19.51 1.93 0.87
N ALA A 223 18.44 2.28 0.16
CA ALA A 223 18.46 3.31 -0.88
C ALA A 223 18.78 4.71 -0.32
N GLU A 224 18.34 5.03 0.90
CA GLU A 224 18.72 6.27 1.58
C GLU A 224 20.22 6.42 1.81
N ARG A 225 20.94 5.30 1.92
CA ARG A 225 22.39 5.28 2.15
C ARG A 225 23.17 5.27 0.84
N TRP A 226 22.50 4.99 -0.27
CA TRP A 226 23.12 4.85 -1.57
C TRP A 226 23.69 6.18 -2.08
N ARG A 227 24.90 6.14 -2.64
CA ARG A 227 25.65 7.30 -3.16
C ARG A 227 25.66 8.50 -2.19
N GLY A 228 25.85 8.25 -0.90
CA GLY A 228 25.91 9.30 0.12
C GLY A 228 24.58 10.04 0.35
N GLY A 229 23.46 9.35 0.14
CA GLY A 229 22.11 9.88 0.37
C GLY A 229 21.61 10.81 -0.71
N VAL A 230 22.04 10.61 -1.95
CA VAL A 230 21.67 11.48 -3.09
C VAL A 230 20.15 11.66 -3.24
N LEU A 231 19.36 10.64 -2.90
CA LEU A 231 17.90 10.64 -3.03
C LEU A 231 17.20 11.52 -1.99
N ILE A 232 17.78 11.65 -0.79
CA ILE A 232 17.20 12.42 0.32
C ILE A 232 17.78 13.83 0.44
N ARG A 233 18.83 14.16 -0.33
CA ARG A 233 19.34 15.54 -0.42
C ARG A 233 18.30 16.46 -1.05
N PRO A 234 18.18 17.72 -0.59
CA PRO A 234 17.29 18.68 -1.21
C PRO A 234 17.58 18.83 -2.71
N ALA A 235 16.54 18.99 -3.52
CA ALA A 235 16.70 19.41 -4.91
C ALA A 235 17.23 20.86 -4.93
N GLY A 236 18.28 21.08 -5.74
CA GLY A 236 18.81 22.41 -6.03
C GLY A 236 17.84 23.29 -6.80
#